data_AF-A0A0F9AKE7-F1
#
_entry.id   AF-A0A0F9AKE7-F1
#
_cell.length_a   1.000
_cell.length_b   1.000
_cell.length_c   1.000
_cell.angle_alpha   90.00
_cell.angle_beta   90.00
_cell.angle_gamma   90.00
#
_symmetry.space_group_name_H-M   'P 1'
#
loop_
_entity.id
_entity.type
_entity.pdbx_description
1 polymer ?
#
loop_
_entity_poly.entity_id
_entity_poly.type
_entity_poly.pdbx_seq_one_letter_code
_entity_poly.pdbx_strand_id
1 'polypeptide(L)'
;MVLIVSQSWYPASQAEKAGKAYLDALKKYPEDRSLGKPILRAAVKMTKKGIHTIAISSVKEGKVNEAMDQAINITVINAKAIEGLKTTIDIYYDLAEAMPFVGLKAPE
;
A
#
# COMPACT_ATOMS: atom_id res chain seq x y z
N MET A 1 -0.52 15.73 -5.72
CA MET A 1 -0.57 14.69 -4.65
C MET A 1 -0.71 13.33 -5.29
N VAL A 2 0.26 12.46 -5.00
CA VAL A 2 0.23 11.06 -5.43
C VAL A 2 -0.08 10.18 -4.22
N LEU A 3 -0.94 9.19 -4.40
CA LEU A 3 -1.30 8.19 -3.41
C LEU A 3 -0.83 6.81 -3.86
N ILE A 4 -0.28 6.04 -2.94
CA ILE A 4 -0.16 4.60 -3.07
C ILE A 4 -1.26 3.96 -2.23
N VAL A 5 -2.06 3.13 -2.87
CA VAL A 5 -3.13 2.35 -2.24
C VAL A 5 -2.77 0.88 -2.36
N SER A 6 -2.64 0.22 -1.22
CA SER A 6 -2.39 -1.21 -1.15
C SER A 6 -3.61 -1.92 -0.61
N GLN A 7 -4.08 -2.94 -1.34
CA GLN A 7 -5.17 -3.78 -0.89
C GLN A 7 -4.66 -5.21 -0.69
N SER A 8 -5.16 -5.88 0.34
CA SER A 8 -4.75 -7.25 0.64
C SER A 8 -5.93 -8.10 1.07
N TRP A 9 -6.03 -9.31 0.53
CA TRP A 9 -7.03 -10.31 0.88
C TRP A 9 -6.36 -11.52 1.50
N TYR A 10 -6.63 -11.72 2.78
CA TYR A 10 -6.10 -12.82 3.58
C TYR A 10 -7.16 -13.92 3.72
N PRO A 11 -6.82 -15.20 3.47
CA PRO A 11 -7.70 -16.31 3.81
C PRO A 11 -8.03 -16.30 5.31
N ALA A 12 -9.27 -16.66 5.68
CA ALA A 12 -9.67 -16.72 7.09
C ALA A 12 -8.78 -17.66 7.92
N SER A 13 -8.32 -18.77 7.33
CA SER A 13 -7.40 -19.73 7.95
C SER A 13 -6.03 -19.16 8.31
N GLN A 14 -5.67 -18.00 7.75
CA GLN A 14 -4.38 -17.34 7.96
C GLN A 14 -4.50 -16.06 8.81
N ALA A 15 -5.68 -15.76 9.38
CA ALA A 15 -5.95 -14.49 10.06
C ALA A 15 -4.95 -14.14 11.18
N GLU A 16 -4.67 -15.09 12.09
CA GLU A 16 -3.73 -14.87 13.18
C GLU A 16 -2.30 -14.64 12.66
N LYS A 17 -1.87 -15.43 11.68
CA LYS A 17 -0.56 -15.31 11.03
C LYS A 17 -0.41 -13.96 10.34
N ALA A 18 -1.45 -13.50 9.66
CA ALA A 18 -1.49 -12.20 8.99
C ALA A 18 -1.34 -11.04 9.99
N GLY A 19 -2.07 -11.09 11.12
CA GLY A 19 -1.94 -10.10 12.19
C GLY A 19 -0.52 -10.02 12.76
N LYS A 20 0.09 -11.18 13.07
CA LYS A 20 1.47 -11.26 13.57
C LYS A 20 2.47 -10.71 12.55
N ALA A 21 2.39 -11.15 11.30
CA ALA A 21 3.26 -10.69 10.22
C ALA A 21 3.18 -9.17 10.00
N TYR A 22 1.98 -8.59 10.09
CA TYR A 22 1.79 -7.14 10.01
C TYR A 22 2.48 -6.40 11.16
N LEU A 23 2.32 -6.87 12.41
CA LEU A 23 2.96 -6.25 13.57
C LEU A 23 4.50 -6.36 13.51
N ASP A 24 5.04 -7.46 12.99
CA ASP A 24 6.47 -7.63 12.79
C ASP A 24 7.00 -6.75 11.66
N ALA A 25 6.24 -6.61 10.57
CA ALA A 25 6.59 -5.71 9.47
C ALA A 25 6.65 -4.25 9.94
N LEU A 26 5.72 -3.80 10.79
CA LEU A 26 5.75 -2.43 11.35
C LEU A 26 7.00 -2.15 12.19
N LYS A 27 7.54 -3.15 12.88
CA LYS A 27 8.78 -3.01 13.67
C LYS A 27 10.01 -3.00 12.76
N LYS A 28 10.04 -3.87 11.75
CA LYS A 28 11.19 -4.04 10.85
C LYS A 28 11.29 -2.92 9.82
N TYR A 29 10.15 -2.40 9.37
CA TYR A 29 10.04 -1.35 8.37
C TYR A 29 9.27 -0.17 8.97
N PRO A 30 9.92 0.61 9.85
CA PRO A 30 9.30 1.82 10.36
C PRO A 30 9.03 2.79 9.21
N GLU A 31 8.09 3.70 9.43
CA GLU A 31 7.69 4.64 8.40
C GLU A 31 8.83 5.54 7.96
N ASP A 32 9.11 5.51 6.67
CA ASP A 32 10.03 6.45 6.06
C ASP A 32 9.29 7.74 5.67
N ARG A 33 9.34 8.72 6.58
CA ARG A 33 8.75 10.05 6.37
C ARG A 33 9.45 10.84 5.26
N SER A 34 10.59 10.36 4.73
CA SER A 34 11.22 10.95 3.55
C SER A 34 10.47 10.61 2.27
N LEU A 35 9.78 9.46 2.21
CA LEU A 35 9.03 9.01 1.04
C LEU A 35 7.58 9.52 1.03
N GLY A 36 7.00 9.75 2.20
CA GLY A 36 5.59 10.09 2.30
C GLY A 36 5.07 10.13 3.72
N LYS A 37 3.75 10.02 3.86
CA LYS A 37 3.08 9.81 5.15
C LYS A 37 1.89 8.88 4.97
N PRO A 38 1.57 8.04 5.97
CA PRO A 38 0.32 7.30 5.97
C PRO A 38 -0.86 8.26 6.02
N ILE A 39 -1.87 7.99 5.20
CA ILE A 39 -3.23 8.54 5.38
C ILE A 39 -4.05 7.54 6.19
N LEU A 40 -3.91 6.26 5.85
CA LEU A 40 -4.60 5.15 6.49
C LEU A 40 -3.66 3.95 6.56
N ARG A 41 -3.25 3.58 7.78
CA ARG A 41 -2.30 2.47 7.98
C ARG A 41 -2.92 1.11 7.65
N ALA A 42 -4.16 0.90 8.12
CA ALA A 42 -4.94 -0.30 7.84
C ALA A 42 -6.43 -0.02 8.15
N ALA A 43 -7.27 0.01 7.13
CA ALA A 43 -8.69 -0.30 7.30
C ALA A 43 -8.85 -1.80 7.11
N VAL A 44 -9.63 -2.44 7.99
CA VAL A 44 -9.82 -3.89 8.00
C VAL A 44 -11.30 -4.18 7.98
N LYS A 45 -11.73 -5.12 7.12
CA LYS A 45 -13.08 -5.67 7.16
C LYS A 45 -13.07 -7.18 6.99
N MET A 46 -14.06 -7.81 7.60
CA MET A 46 -14.37 -9.22 7.34
C MET A 46 -15.16 -9.35 6.04
N THR A 47 -14.88 -10.40 5.29
CA THR A 47 -15.59 -10.77 4.06
C THR A 47 -15.97 -12.24 4.12
N LYS A 48 -16.87 -12.68 3.25
CA LYS A 48 -17.22 -14.11 3.12
C LYS A 48 -16.03 -15.02 2.75
N LYS A 49 -14.91 -14.45 2.26
CA LYS A 49 -13.73 -15.19 1.81
C LYS A 49 -12.51 -15.04 2.75
N GLY A 50 -12.66 -14.31 3.86
CA GLY A 50 -11.56 -13.99 4.78
C GLY A 50 -11.51 -12.50 5.12
N ILE A 51 -10.31 -11.95 5.26
CA ILE A 51 -10.09 -10.56 5.67
C ILE A 51 -9.67 -9.73 4.46
N HIS A 52 -10.21 -8.52 4.33
CA HIS A 52 -9.76 -7.53 3.35
C HIS A 52 -9.21 -6.33 4.10
N THR A 53 -8.01 -5.88 3.72
CA THR A 53 -7.38 -4.68 4.25
C THR A 53 -7.08 -3.68 3.16
N ILE A 54 -7.10 -2.40 3.53
CA ILE A 54 -6.69 -1.27 2.69
C ILE A 54 -5.69 -0.41 3.47
N ALA A 55 -4.57 -0.10 2.86
CA ALA A 55 -3.61 0.90 3.33
C ALA A 55 -3.47 2.01 2.28
N ILE A 56 -3.36 3.25 2.73
CA ILE A 56 -3.23 4.43 1.87
C ILE A 56 -2.11 5.32 2.41
N SER A 57 -1.18 5.70 1.55
CA SER A 57 -0.10 6.62 1.87
C SER A 57 -0.03 7.71 0.81
N SER A 58 0.16 8.96 1.24
CA SER A 58 0.56 10.03 0.32
C SER A 58 2.06 9.94 0.08
N VAL A 59 2.48 10.18 -1.15
CA VAL A 59 3.87 10.17 -1.58
C VAL A 59 4.38 11.61 -1.73
N LYS A 60 5.62 11.86 -1.34
CA LYS A 60 6.27 13.15 -1.59
C LYS A 60 6.59 13.32 -3.07
N GLU A 61 6.63 14.57 -3.52
CA GLU A 61 7.02 14.93 -4.87
C GLU A 61 8.38 14.31 -5.24
N GLY A 62 8.46 13.74 -6.45
CA GLY A 62 9.68 13.08 -6.95
C GLY A 62 10.03 11.74 -6.29
N LYS A 63 9.20 11.20 -5.39
CA LYS A 63 9.46 9.95 -4.65
C LYS A 63 8.59 8.76 -5.02
N VAL A 64 7.87 8.85 -6.15
CA VAL A 64 6.91 7.82 -6.58
C VAL A 64 7.57 6.47 -6.79
N ASN A 65 8.74 6.43 -7.45
CA ASN A 65 9.43 5.18 -7.73
C ASN A 65 9.94 4.52 -6.45
N GLU A 66 10.64 5.26 -5.58
CA GLU A 66 11.16 4.71 -4.33
C GLU A 66 10.04 4.26 -3.37
N ALA A 67 8.94 5.02 -3.31
CA ALA A 67 7.79 4.64 -2.50
C ALA A 67 7.09 3.38 -3.04
N MET A 68 7.00 3.24 -4.37
CA MET A 68 6.46 2.03 -5.01
C MET A 68 7.35 0.82 -4.75
N ASP A 69 8.67 0.96 -4.92
CA ASP A 69 9.63 -0.12 -4.66
C ASP A 69 9.55 -0.57 -3.19
N GLN A 70 9.43 0.37 -2.25
CA GLN A 70 9.22 0.03 -0.85
C GLN A 70 7.91 -0.76 -0.64
N ALA A 71 6.80 -0.30 -1.22
CA ALA A 71 5.50 -0.96 -1.10
C ALA A 71 5.52 -2.38 -1.69
N ILE A 72 6.14 -2.56 -2.86
CA ILE A 72 6.30 -3.87 -3.51
C ILE A 72 7.15 -4.80 -2.64
N ASN A 73 8.29 -4.32 -2.13
CA ASN A 73 9.18 -5.13 -1.31
C ASN A 73 8.49 -5.65 -0.04
N ILE A 74 7.79 -4.78 0.69
CA ILE A 74 7.01 -5.17 1.88
C ILE A 74 5.94 -6.20 1.51
N THR A 75 5.27 -5.99 0.38
CA THR A 75 4.20 -6.86 -0.10
C THR A 75 4.71 -8.25 -0.49
N VAL A 76 5.81 -8.34 -1.22
CA VAL A 76 6.45 -9.60 -1.62
C VAL A 76 6.91 -10.39 -0.40
N ILE A 77 7.47 -9.71 0.62
CA ILE A 77 7.87 -10.36 1.87
C ILE A 77 6.65 -10.97 2.57
N ASN A 78 5.56 -10.22 2.67
CA ASN A 78 4.31 -10.70 3.28
C ASN A 78 3.68 -11.86 2.50
N ALA A 79 3.69 -11.80 1.16
CA ALA A 79 3.16 -12.86 0.30
C ALA A 79 3.92 -14.19 0.44
N LYS A 80 5.24 -14.14 0.69
CA LYS A 80 6.03 -15.35 0.99
C LYS A 80 5.66 -15.97 2.34
N ALA A 81 5.29 -15.15 3.31
CA ALA A 81 4.94 -15.61 4.65
C ALA A 81 3.51 -16.13 4.74
N ILE A 82 2.58 -15.65 3.91
CA ILE A 82 1.15 -15.89 4.05
C ILE A 82 0.62 -16.58 2.80
N GLU A 83 0.37 -17.89 2.93
CA GLU A 83 -0.21 -18.68 1.86
C GLU A 83 -1.59 -18.15 1.46
N GLY A 84 -1.83 -18.03 0.14
CA GLY A 84 -3.08 -17.55 -0.41
C GLY A 84 -3.32 -16.04 -0.27
N LEU A 85 -2.34 -15.26 0.21
CA LEU A 85 -2.41 -13.81 0.18
C LEU A 85 -2.54 -13.30 -1.26
N LYS A 86 -3.54 -12.46 -1.50
CA LYS A 86 -3.70 -11.70 -2.73
C LYS A 86 -3.56 -10.23 -2.42
N THR A 87 -2.95 -9.47 -3.32
CA THR A 87 -2.68 -8.06 -3.08
C THR A 87 -2.68 -7.26 -4.37
N THR A 88 -3.08 -6.00 -4.28
CA THR A 88 -2.86 -5.00 -5.34
C THR A 88 -2.13 -3.81 -4.74
N ILE A 89 -1.30 -3.17 -5.56
CA ILE A 89 -0.70 -1.88 -5.26
C ILE A 89 -1.02 -0.98 -6.44
N ASP A 90 -1.76 0.08 -6.16
CA ASP A 90 -2.27 1.01 -7.16
C ASP A 90 -1.69 2.41 -6.87
N ILE A 91 -1.29 3.14 -7.92
CA ILE A 91 -0.92 4.55 -7.81
C ILE A 91 -2.09 5.40 -8.29
N TYR A 92 -2.53 6.33 -7.45
CA TYR A 92 -3.51 7.35 -7.81
C TYR A 92 -2.83 8.70 -7.85
N TYR A 93 -2.87 9.34 -9.01
CA TYR A 93 -2.39 10.69 -9.22
C TYR A 93 -3.58 11.65 -9.07
N ASP A 94 -3.40 12.77 -8.39
CA ASP A 94 -4.38 13.85 -8.49
C ASP A 94 -4.32 14.53 -9.86
N LEU A 95 -5.25 15.46 -10.08
CA LEU A 95 -5.41 16.11 -11.39
C LEU A 95 -4.10 16.74 -11.88
N ALA A 96 -3.43 17.53 -11.06
CA ALA A 96 -2.21 18.23 -11.45
C ALA A 96 -1.10 17.26 -11.90
N GLU A 97 -0.92 16.16 -11.18
CA GLU A 97 0.09 15.14 -11.47
C GLU A 97 -0.29 14.24 -12.66
N ALA A 98 -1.59 14.09 -12.95
CA ALA A 98 -2.09 13.24 -14.02
C ALA A 98 -2.09 13.94 -15.41
N MET A 99 -2.20 15.26 -15.46
CA MET A 99 -2.31 16.02 -16.72
C MET A 99 -1.12 15.79 -17.68
N PRO A 100 0.15 15.70 -17.22
CA PRO A 100 1.26 15.37 -18.09
C PRO A 100 1.12 14.02 -18.82
N PHE A 101 0.47 13.02 -18.21
CA PHE A 101 0.28 11.69 -18.83
C PHE A 101 -0.62 11.71 -20.06
N VAL A 102 -1.49 12.72 -20.15
CA VAL A 102 -2.39 12.92 -21.30
C VAL A 102 -1.93 14.07 -22.20
N GLY A 103 -0.69 14.55 -22.02
CA GLY A 103 -0.10 15.61 -22.85
C GLY A 103 -0.65 17.01 -22.57
N LEU A 104 -1.28 17.24 -21.42
CA LEU A 104 -1.83 18.53 -21.02
C LEU A 104 -1.01 19.17 -19.89
N LYS A 105 -1.14 20.50 -19.73
CA LYS A 105 -0.58 21.23 -18.60
C LYS A 105 -1.55 21.20 -17.41
N ALA A 106 -1.01 21.12 -16.20
CA ALA A 106 -1.82 21.25 -14.99
C ALA A 106 -2.50 22.64 -14.94
N PRO A 107 -3.76 22.72 -14.45
CA PRO A 107 -4.40 24.00 -14.18
C PRO A 107 -3.66 24.75 -13.05
N GLU A 108 -3.63 26.08 -13.15
CA GLU A 108 -3.12 26.98 -12.10
C GLU A 108 -4.00 26.98 -10.83
#